data_AF-A0A6P8DY08-F1
#
_entry.id   AF-A0A6P8DY08-F1
#
_cell.length_a   1.000
_cell.length_b   1.000
_cell.length_c   1.000
_cell.angle_alpha   90.00
_cell.angle_beta   90.00
_cell.angle_gamma   90.00
#
_symmetry.space_group_name_H-M   'P 1'
#
loop_
_entity.id
_entity.type
_entity.pdbx_description
1 polymer ?
#
loop_
_entity_poly.entity_id
_entity_poly.type
_entity_poly.pdbx_seq_one_letter_code
_entity_poly.pdbx_strand_id
1 'polypeptide(L)'
;MVHDLPDPKSSSVTSYVEQMAATVPSQAETAIADTALPYKLLLSCPLGLSPSQVSVDFDESYDRIPHPDTDSENSISEIWDARIQKNASLFNGKKFRYAGCSLPNERNGSTNISLVALHLGLTDYRTFVGTNLNPLWERFLVPSEEGEAVSLTNLLLQYDPVRCQHTSSPLGNGAVVETSDKRIVILRRSNNVGEFPGHFVFPGGHPEPEEAGITSHQNGKSLTESELINRKVSEEMFESIIREVVEEIGVPASALSNPLFIGISRRELNVRPAAFFFMSCCLSAEEIQQCYSTAQDGFESTQLHAVTLIELEKLATKMPGCHLGGFALYKLMLEARKET
;
A
#
# COMPACT_ATOMS: atom_id res chain seq x y z
N MET A 1 51.05 44.73 -8.73
CA MET A 1 49.65 44.85 -8.32
C MET A 1 48.89 43.72 -8.98
N VAL A 2 47.98 43.12 -8.22
CA VAL A 2 47.10 41.97 -8.52
C VAL A 2 47.77 40.61 -8.34
N HIS A 3 47.26 39.90 -7.33
CA HIS A 3 47.53 38.53 -6.92
C HIS A 3 46.79 37.55 -7.83
N ASP A 4 47.44 36.48 -8.27
CA ASP A 4 46.80 35.29 -8.83
C ASP A 4 46.52 34.27 -7.70
N LEU A 5 45.25 33.95 -7.51
CA LEU A 5 44.77 32.82 -6.72
C LEU A 5 44.52 31.63 -7.67
N PRO A 6 44.88 30.38 -7.30
CA PRO A 6 44.47 29.22 -8.06
C PRO A 6 43.03 28.78 -7.70
N ASP A 7 42.31 28.42 -8.76
CA ASP A 7 40.92 27.96 -8.86
C ASP A 7 40.75 26.52 -8.33
N PRO A 8 39.83 26.22 -7.40
CA PRO A 8 39.59 24.86 -6.93
C PRO A 8 38.33 24.26 -7.57
N LYS A 9 38.43 23.78 -8.81
CA LYS A 9 37.45 22.86 -9.39
C LYS A 9 38.12 21.84 -10.30
N SER A 10 38.52 20.70 -9.74
CA SER A 10 38.41 19.39 -10.40
C SER A 10 39.05 18.28 -9.54
N SER A 11 38.28 17.66 -8.64
CA SER A 11 38.46 16.24 -8.27
C SER A 11 37.55 15.88 -7.09
N SER A 12 36.30 15.53 -7.34
CA SER A 12 35.54 14.67 -6.39
C SER A 12 34.18 14.18 -6.89
N VAL A 13 33.64 14.69 -8.00
CA VAL A 13 32.24 14.38 -8.38
C VAL A 13 32.11 13.19 -9.34
N THR A 14 33.18 12.79 -10.03
CA THR A 14 33.11 11.69 -11.01
C THR A 14 33.11 10.29 -10.37
N SER A 15 33.53 10.13 -9.10
CA SER A 15 33.66 8.79 -8.51
C SER A 15 32.40 8.22 -7.87
N TYR A 16 31.33 9.01 -7.72
CA TYR A 16 30.09 8.55 -7.06
C TYR A 16 29.08 7.95 -8.05
N VAL A 17 29.05 8.45 -9.30
CA VAL A 17 28.11 8.00 -10.33
C VAL A 17 28.60 6.72 -11.02
N GLU A 18 29.91 6.54 -11.17
CA GLU A 18 30.48 5.35 -11.83
C GLU A 18 30.44 4.07 -10.98
N GLN A 19 30.34 4.18 -9.65
CA GLN A 19 30.17 3.02 -8.76
C GLN A 19 28.73 2.45 -8.76
N MET A 20 27.75 3.18 -9.27
CA MET A 20 26.33 2.77 -9.30
C MET A 20 25.92 2.01 -10.58
N ALA A 21 26.81 1.90 -11.58
CA ALA A 21 26.48 1.33 -12.88
C ALA A 21 26.81 -0.17 -13.06
N ALA A 22 27.28 -0.86 -12.02
CA ALA A 22 27.72 -2.25 -12.17
C ALA A 22 27.45 -3.13 -10.95
N THR A 23 26.19 -3.28 -10.53
CA THR A 23 25.71 -4.53 -9.92
C THR A 23 24.19 -4.58 -9.90
N VAL A 24 23.60 -5.37 -10.81
CA VAL A 24 22.31 -6.01 -10.51
C VAL A 24 22.65 -7.09 -9.48
N PRO A 25 22.11 -7.08 -8.25
CA PRO A 25 22.40 -8.15 -7.31
C PRO A 25 21.82 -9.46 -7.87
N SER A 26 22.69 -10.37 -8.30
CA SER A 26 22.32 -11.78 -8.49
C SER A 26 21.98 -12.38 -7.14
N GLN A 27 20.84 -13.08 -7.08
CA GLN A 27 20.39 -13.84 -5.92
C GLN A 27 21.50 -14.72 -5.35
N ALA A 28 21.82 -14.51 -4.06
CA ALA A 28 22.49 -15.49 -3.23
C ALA A 28 21.61 -15.70 -2.00
N GLU A 29 20.85 -16.80 -2.03
CA GLU A 29 20.15 -17.33 -0.85
C GLU A 29 21.20 -17.66 0.21
N THR A 30 21.27 -16.83 1.24
CA THR A 30 21.98 -17.17 2.46
C THR A 30 20.92 -17.60 3.47
N ALA A 31 20.79 -18.92 3.65
CA ALA A 31 19.92 -19.49 4.66
C ALA A 31 20.44 -19.11 6.05
N ILE A 32 19.76 -18.16 6.69
CA ILE A 32 19.84 -17.92 8.12
C ILE A 32 18.41 -18.06 8.66
N ALA A 33 18.20 -19.11 9.42
CA ALA A 33 16.97 -19.40 10.11
C ALA A 33 16.78 -18.40 11.26
N ASP A 34 16.06 -17.33 10.96
CA ASP A 34 15.27 -16.54 11.90
C ASP A 34 14.14 -15.91 11.07
N THR A 35 13.08 -16.68 10.77
CA THR A 35 12.16 -16.30 9.69
C THR A 35 11.17 -15.26 10.16
N ALA A 36 11.64 -14.01 10.32
CA ALA A 36 10.78 -12.85 10.35
C ALA A 36 9.84 -12.91 9.13
N LEU A 37 8.53 -12.82 9.36
CA LEU A 37 7.55 -12.79 8.28
C LEU A 37 7.88 -11.63 7.32
N PRO A 38 7.71 -11.77 6.00
CA PRO A 38 8.01 -10.70 5.05
C PRO A 38 6.97 -9.56 5.09
N TYR A 39 6.11 -9.54 6.11
CA TYR A 39 5.05 -8.58 6.35
C TYR A 39 4.73 -8.43 7.84
N LYS A 40 4.06 -7.32 8.16
CA LYS A 40 3.38 -7.06 9.43
C LYS A 40 1.91 -6.76 9.18
N LEU A 41 1.05 -7.25 10.09
CA LEU A 41 -0.36 -6.89 10.12
C LEU A 41 -0.51 -5.65 11.00
N LEU A 42 -0.79 -4.51 10.38
CA LEU A 42 -0.92 -3.23 11.08
C LEU A 42 -2.28 -3.11 11.78
N LEU A 43 -3.30 -3.69 11.15
CA LEU A 43 -4.66 -3.77 11.64
C LEU A 43 -5.30 -5.07 11.14
N SER A 44 -6.06 -5.74 12.00
CA SER A 44 -6.80 -6.97 11.65
C SER A 44 -8.28 -6.81 12.02
N CYS A 45 -9.16 -7.05 11.06
CA CYS A 45 -10.61 -6.95 11.22
C CYS A 45 -11.27 -8.25 10.72
N PRO A 46 -11.17 -9.37 11.47
CA PRO A 46 -11.53 -10.69 10.95
C PRO A 46 -13.03 -10.88 10.72
N LEU A 47 -13.90 -10.07 11.33
CA LEU A 47 -15.35 -10.08 11.02
C LEU A 47 -15.70 -9.32 9.74
N GLY A 48 -14.75 -8.55 9.18
CA GLY A 48 -14.99 -7.62 8.08
C GLY A 48 -15.75 -6.37 8.54
N LEU A 49 -15.28 -5.19 8.14
CA LEU A 49 -15.95 -3.92 8.42
C LEU A 49 -16.61 -3.38 7.16
N SER A 50 -17.88 -2.99 7.28
CA SER A 50 -18.60 -2.29 6.21
C SER A 50 -18.13 -0.83 6.08
N PRO A 51 -18.50 -0.11 5.00
CA PRO A 51 -18.17 1.30 4.84
C PRO A 51 -18.59 2.18 6.03
N SER A 52 -19.74 1.90 6.66
CA SER A 52 -20.21 2.66 7.83
C SER A 52 -19.38 2.43 9.10
N GLN A 53 -18.60 1.35 9.14
CA GLN A 53 -17.78 0.96 10.30
C GLN A 53 -16.33 1.45 10.18
N VAL A 54 -15.93 2.02 9.05
CA VAL A 54 -14.60 2.57 8.82
C VAL A 54 -14.73 4.07 8.54
N SER A 55 -14.17 4.89 9.42
CA SER A 55 -14.02 6.32 9.20
C SER A 55 -12.59 6.68 8.81
N VAL A 56 -12.40 7.90 8.34
CA VAL A 56 -11.09 8.48 8.05
C VAL A 56 -10.91 9.72 8.90
N ASP A 57 -9.70 9.93 9.38
CA ASP A 57 -9.19 11.20 9.88
C ASP A 57 -8.12 11.68 8.89
N PHE A 58 -8.51 12.63 8.03
CA PHE A 58 -7.68 13.14 6.95
C PHE A 58 -7.15 14.53 7.29
N ASP A 59 -5.84 14.64 7.47
CA ASP A 59 -5.19 15.85 7.98
C ASP A 59 -3.73 15.96 7.51
N GLU A 60 -3.21 17.19 7.45
CA GLU A 60 -1.82 17.47 7.05
C GLU A 60 -0.79 16.98 8.08
N SER A 61 -1.18 16.84 9.35
CA SER A 61 -0.33 16.25 10.39
C SER A 61 0.01 14.78 10.12
N TYR A 62 -0.74 14.12 9.23
CA TYR A 62 -0.50 12.76 8.77
C TYR A 62 0.35 12.69 7.49
N ASP A 63 0.83 13.83 6.96
CA ASP A 63 1.76 13.86 5.84
C ASP A 63 3.16 13.37 6.24
N ARG A 64 4.01 13.16 5.25
CA ARG A 64 5.40 12.75 5.47
C ARG A 64 6.18 13.91 6.13
N ILE A 65 6.97 13.57 7.15
CA ILE A 65 7.96 14.50 7.72
C ILE A 65 9.24 14.41 6.88
N PRO A 66 9.76 15.53 6.34
CA PRO A 66 11.05 15.54 5.63
C PRO A 66 12.16 14.88 6.43
N HIS A 67 13.07 14.19 5.75
CA HIS A 67 14.20 13.54 6.40
C HIS A 67 15.15 14.62 6.96
N PRO A 68 15.66 14.49 8.21
CA PRO A 68 16.51 15.52 8.81
C PRO A 68 17.89 15.63 8.13
N ASP A 69 18.41 14.54 7.58
CA ASP A 69 19.61 14.57 6.72
C ASP A 69 19.25 15.11 5.33
N THR A 70 19.91 16.21 4.95
CA THR A 70 19.63 16.96 3.72
C THR A 70 20.03 16.18 2.46
N ASP A 71 21.07 15.35 2.53
CA ASP A 71 21.49 14.53 1.39
C ASP A 71 20.42 13.47 1.08
N SER A 72 19.90 12.80 2.12
CA SER A 72 18.79 11.86 1.97
C SER A 72 17.53 12.53 1.42
N GLU A 73 17.16 13.72 1.91
CA GLU A 73 16.00 14.45 1.40
C GLU A 73 16.18 14.91 -0.06
N ASN A 74 17.36 15.43 -0.42
CA ASN A 74 17.67 15.85 -1.79
C ASN A 74 17.66 14.67 -2.77
N SER A 75 18.05 13.47 -2.31
CA SER A 75 18.07 12.26 -3.14
C SER A 75 16.71 11.91 -3.76
N ILE A 76 15.59 12.34 -3.15
CA ILE A 76 14.24 12.14 -3.70
C ILE A 76 14.14 12.78 -5.08
N SER A 77 14.66 14.00 -5.23
CA SER A 77 14.64 14.73 -6.50
C SER A 77 15.55 14.09 -7.52
N GLU A 78 16.77 13.72 -7.10
CA GLU A 78 17.78 13.13 -7.98
C GLU A 78 17.33 11.79 -8.56
N ILE A 79 16.75 10.92 -7.73
CA ILE A 79 16.24 9.61 -8.16
C ILE A 79 15.06 9.78 -9.12
N TRP A 80 14.15 10.71 -8.81
CA TRP A 80 13.02 11.00 -9.70
C TRP A 80 13.49 11.50 -11.06
N ASP A 81 14.42 12.46 -11.10
CA ASP A 81 14.95 13.04 -12.33
C ASP A 81 15.67 11.97 -13.18
N ALA A 82 16.43 11.08 -12.54
CA ALA A 82 17.04 9.94 -13.22
C ALA A 82 16.00 8.94 -13.76
N ARG A 83 14.85 8.79 -13.09
CA ARG A 83 13.77 7.88 -13.49
C ARG A 83 13.01 8.40 -14.71
N ILE A 84 12.64 9.69 -14.72
CA ILE A 84 11.93 10.30 -15.85
C ILE A 84 12.80 10.39 -17.12
N GLN A 85 14.13 10.51 -16.97
CA GLN A 85 15.05 10.43 -18.12
C GLN A 85 15.03 9.06 -18.81
N LYS A 86 14.76 7.98 -18.04
CA LYS A 86 14.66 6.61 -18.57
C LYS A 86 13.26 6.26 -19.06
N ASN A 87 12.24 6.93 -18.53
CA ASN A 87 10.85 6.72 -18.92
C ASN A 87 10.09 8.05 -18.96
N ALA A 88 10.04 8.67 -20.13
CA ALA A 88 9.40 9.98 -20.33
C ALA A 88 7.86 9.96 -20.19
N SER A 89 7.23 8.78 -20.20
CA SER A 89 5.77 8.67 -19.98
C SER A 89 5.40 8.61 -18.50
N LEU A 90 6.38 8.58 -17.59
CA LEU A 90 6.14 8.55 -16.16
C LEU A 90 5.67 9.92 -15.66
N PHE A 91 4.56 9.94 -14.92
CA PHE A 91 4.01 11.15 -14.32
C PHE A 91 3.93 11.02 -12.80
N ASN A 92 3.91 12.17 -12.10
CA ASN A 92 3.75 12.19 -10.65
C ASN A 92 2.26 12.29 -10.30
N GLY A 93 1.69 11.20 -9.77
CA GLY A 93 0.31 11.17 -9.27
C GLY A 93 0.23 11.29 -7.75
N LYS A 94 -0.79 11.98 -7.24
CA LYS A 94 -1.06 12.06 -5.80
C LYS A 94 -1.60 10.74 -5.27
N LYS A 95 -1.30 10.46 -3.99
CA LYS A 95 -1.75 9.26 -3.30
C LYS A 95 -2.10 9.60 -1.85
N PHE A 96 -2.99 8.82 -1.25
CA PHE A 96 -3.19 8.87 0.19
C PHE A 96 -1.99 8.24 0.90
N ARG A 97 -1.48 8.93 1.93
CA ARG A 97 -0.43 8.40 2.82
C ARG A 97 -1.09 7.73 4.01
N TYR A 98 -0.70 6.50 4.32
CA TYR A 98 -1.12 5.86 5.56
C TYR A 98 -0.25 6.32 6.72
N ALA A 99 -0.87 6.90 7.75
CA ALA A 99 -0.20 7.40 8.95
C ALA A 99 -0.63 6.68 10.23
N GLY A 100 -1.55 5.72 10.16
CA GLY A 100 -1.98 4.92 11.30
C GLY A 100 -3.47 4.70 11.35
N CYS A 101 -3.96 4.27 12.51
CA CYS A 101 -5.38 4.18 12.79
C CYS A 101 -5.63 4.25 14.29
N SER A 102 -6.84 4.66 14.67
CA SER A 102 -7.33 4.63 16.05
C SER A 102 -8.62 3.82 16.15
N LEU A 103 -8.82 3.21 17.31
CA LEU A 103 -10.11 2.67 17.70
C LEU A 103 -10.96 3.81 18.31
N PRO A 104 -12.29 3.80 18.11
CA PRO A 104 -13.17 4.79 18.70
C PRO A 104 -13.02 4.80 20.21
N ASN A 105 -12.87 5.98 20.80
CA ASN A 105 -13.03 6.13 22.23
C ASN A 105 -14.51 5.88 22.59
N GLU A 106 -14.79 5.07 23.61
CA GLU A 106 -16.15 4.83 24.15
C GLU A 106 -16.88 6.11 24.65
N ARG A 107 -16.30 7.30 24.46
CA ARG A 107 -16.68 8.52 25.19
C ARG A 107 -17.77 9.38 24.58
N ASN A 108 -18.17 9.18 23.33
CA ASN A 108 -19.25 9.98 22.75
C ASN A 108 -20.38 9.07 22.31
N GLY A 109 -21.56 9.23 22.95
CA GLY A 109 -22.83 8.58 22.62
C GLY A 109 -23.40 8.97 21.25
N SER A 110 -22.53 9.03 20.23
CA SER A 110 -22.87 9.07 18.81
C SER A 110 -23.49 7.73 18.42
N THR A 111 -24.64 7.79 17.77
CA THR A 111 -25.36 6.62 17.25
C THR A 111 -24.70 6.00 16.01
N ASN A 112 -23.61 6.58 15.49
CA ASN A 112 -22.80 6.02 14.41
C ASN A 112 -21.61 5.26 14.99
N ILE A 113 -21.69 3.92 15.00
CA ILE A 113 -20.64 3.03 15.49
C ILE A 113 -19.61 2.82 14.37
N SER A 114 -18.79 3.83 14.08
CA SER A 114 -17.49 3.57 13.44
C SER A 114 -16.69 2.69 14.40
N LEU A 115 -16.02 1.65 13.90
CA LEU A 115 -15.20 0.72 14.69
C LEU A 115 -13.70 0.98 14.53
N VAL A 116 -13.31 1.66 13.45
CA VAL A 116 -11.92 2.06 13.17
C VAL A 116 -11.92 3.42 12.47
N ALA A 117 -10.99 4.30 12.85
CA ALA A 117 -10.64 5.51 12.11
C ALA A 117 -9.24 5.36 11.50
N LEU A 118 -9.12 5.47 10.18
CA LEU A 118 -7.83 5.46 9.48
C LEU A 118 -7.24 6.87 9.44
N HIS A 119 -5.97 7.03 9.83
CA HIS A 119 -5.26 8.30 9.78
C HIS A 119 -4.56 8.42 8.44
N LEU A 120 -5.02 9.36 7.60
CA LEU A 120 -4.56 9.51 6.24
C LEU A 120 -4.03 10.92 5.98
N GLY A 121 -2.86 11.00 5.36
CA GLY A 121 -2.32 12.24 4.80
C GLY A 121 -2.28 12.19 3.28
N LEU A 122 -1.51 13.10 2.69
CA LEU A 122 -1.17 13.11 1.27
C LEU A 122 0.30 12.76 1.05
N THR A 123 0.54 12.11 -0.09
CA THR A 123 1.85 11.89 -0.66
C THR A 123 1.74 11.82 -2.17
N ASP A 124 2.81 11.47 -2.85
CA ASP A 124 2.83 11.32 -4.30
C ASP A 124 3.79 10.22 -4.76
N TYR A 125 3.65 9.84 -6.03
CA TYR A 125 4.44 8.78 -6.63
C TYR A 125 5.93 9.11 -6.67
N ARG A 126 6.28 10.39 -6.88
CA ARG A 126 7.66 10.88 -6.83
C ARG A 126 8.32 10.61 -5.49
N THR A 127 7.65 10.96 -4.40
CA THR A 127 8.15 10.74 -3.04
C THR A 127 8.23 9.25 -2.74
N PHE A 128 7.27 8.44 -3.20
CA PHE A 128 7.34 6.99 -3.09
C PHE A 128 8.58 6.41 -3.78
N VAL A 129 8.87 6.86 -5.00
CA VAL A 129 10.07 6.47 -5.76
C VAL A 129 11.36 6.86 -5.02
N GLY A 130 11.40 8.08 -4.47
CA GLY A 130 12.59 8.61 -3.80
C GLY A 130 12.81 8.15 -2.36
N THR A 131 11.80 7.57 -1.71
CA THR A 131 11.88 7.11 -0.31
C THR A 131 11.74 5.59 -0.20
N ASN A 132 10.53 5.05 -0.37
CA ASN A 132 10.27 3.61 -0.26
C ASN A 132 11.01 2.82 -1.35
N LEU A 133 11.01 3.25 -2.61
CA LEU A 133 11.74 2.54 -3.67
C LEU A 133 13.21 2.97 -3.82
N ASN A 134 13.70 3.79 -2.90
CA ASN A 134 15.11 4.16 -2.86
C ASN A 134 15.96 2.89 -2.62
N PRO A 135 17.08 2.68 -3.33
CA PRO A 135 17.99 1.57 -3.04
C PRO A 135 18.51 1.55 -1.60
N LEU A 136 18.48 2.69 -0.91
CA LEU A 136 18.84 2.88 0.49
C LEU A 136 17.62 3.25 1.34
N TRP A 137 16.44 2.72 1.02
CA TRP A 137 15.17 3.03 1.68
C TRP A 137 15.21 2.85 3.20
N GLU A 138 16.04 1.94 3.74
CA GLU A 138 16.17 1.76 5.18
C GLU A 138 16.66 3.03 5.90
N ARG A 139 17.38 3.93 5.20
CA ARG A 139 17.83 5.21 5.77
C ARG A 139 16.68 6.13 6.13
N PHE A 140 15.52 5.97 5.48
CA PHE A 140 14.32 6.75 5.79
C PHE A 140 13.52 6.19 6.97
N LEU A 141 13.95 5.07 7.56
CA LEU A 141 13.30 4.54 8.75
C LEU A 141 13.86 5.19 10.00
N VAL A 142 12.97 5.53 10.92
CA VAL A 142 13.39 5.81 12.30
C VAL A 142 13.70 4.47 12.98
N PRO A 143 14.89 4.29 13.59
CA PRO A 143 15.20 3.09 14.34
C PRO A 143 14.15 2.85 15.42
N SER A 144 13.63 1.63 15.51
CA SER A 144 12.73 1.26 16.60
C SER A 144 13.56 1.14 17.89
N GLU A 145 13.11 1.75 18.98
CA GLU A 145 13.66 1.42 20.30
C GLU A 145 13.22 -0.02 20.63
N GLU A 146 14.16 -0.97 20.57
CA GLU A 146 13.90 -2.32 21.06
C GLU A 146 13.69 -2.25 22.58
N GLY A 147 12.47 -2.49 23.09
CA GLY A 147 12.34 -2.67 24.54
C GLY A 147 10.99 -2.64 25.23
N GLU A 148 9.89 -2.12 24.67
CA GLU A 148 8.63 -2.08 25.44
C GLU A 148 7.70 -3.26 25.14
N ALA A 149 7.47 -4.07 26.17
CA ALA A 149 6.50 -5.14 26.18
C ALA A 149 5.11 -4.60 25.80
N VAL A 150 4.58 -5.14 24.71
CA VAL A 150 3.26 -4.86 24.14
C VAL A 150 2.19 -5.13 25.21
N SER A 151 1.52 -4.09 25.69
CA SER A 151 0.30 -4.20 26.51
C SER A 151 -0.76 -5.03 25.78
N LEU A 152 -1.63 -5.76 26.48
CA LEU A 152 -2.68 -6.59 25.87
C LEU A 152 -3.67 -5.77 24.97
N THR A 153 -3.75 -4.46 25.17
CA THR A 153 -4.47 -3.52 24.27
C THR A 153 -3.74 -3.23 22.95
N ASN A 154 -2.43 -3.47 22.88
CA ASN A 154 -1.59 -3.30 21.68
C ASN A 154 -1.57 -4.56 20.78
N LEU A 155 -2.34 -5.61 21.09
CA LEU A 155 -2.47 -6.79 20.21
C LEU A 155 -3.28 -6.49 18.93
N LEU A 156 -4.14 -5.46 18.94
CA LEU A 156 -4.96 -5.08 17.79
C LEU A 156 -4.31 -4.02 16.89
N LEU A 157 -3.29 -3.30 17.39
CA LEU A 157 -2.60 -2.23 16.69
C LEU A 157 -1.09 -2.43 16.82
N GLN A 158 -0.45 -2.99 15.79
CA GLN A 158 1.02 -3.19 15.74
C GLN A 158 1.73 -2.09 14.93
N TYR A 159 1.08 -0.93 14.74
CA TYR A 159 1.61 0.14 13.92
C TYR A 159 2.43 1.14 14.75
N ASP A 160 3.70 1.27 14.41
CA ASP A 160 4.60 2.32 14.87
C ASP A 160 4.62 3.44 13.82
N PRO A 161 3.83 4.53 14.00
CA PRO A 161 3.77 5.65 13.06
C PRO A 161 5.11 6.36 12.89
N VAL A 162 5.97 6.34 13.93
CA VAL A 162 7.24 7.06 13.96
C VAL A 162 8.24 6.39 13.03
N ARG A 163 8.28 5.05 13.01
CA ARG A 163 9.20 4.27 12.15
C ARG A 163 9.18 4.71 10.68
N CYS A 164 7.99 5.03 10.16
CA CYS A 164 7.77 5.35 8.75
C CYS A 164 7.49 6.85 8.51
N GLN A 165 7.81 7.72 9.46
CA GLN A 165 7.49 9.15 9.35
C GLN A 165 8.20 9.85 8.19
N HIS A 166 9.39 9.38 7.79
CA HIS A 166 10.16 9.94 6.66
C HIS A 166 9.93 9.22 5.33
N THR A 167 9.07 8.20 5.28
CA THR A 167 8.71 7.51 4.04
C THR A 167 7.38 8.03 3.47
N SER A 168 7.22 7.95 2.14
CA SER A 168 5.98 8.31 1.45
C SER A 168 4.79 7.48 1.96
N SER A 169 5.00 6.16 2.15
CA SER A 169 3.98 5.24 2.66
C SER A 169 2.62 5.34 1.95
N PRO A 170 2.56 5.32 0.61
CA PRO A 170 1.30 5.40 -0.11
C PRO A 170 0.45 4.16 0.23
N LEU A 171 -0.82 4.39 0.57
CA LEU A 171 -1.75 3.31 0.86
C LEU A 171 -2.20 2.66 -0.45
N GLY A 172 -1.77 1.43 -0.69
CA GLY A 172 -2.37 0.59 -1.73
C GLY A 172 -3.68 -0.05 -1.25
N ASN A 173 -4.41 -0.68 -2.16
CA ASN A 173 -5.54 -1.54 -1.82
C ASN A 173 -5.41 -2.93 -2.50
N GLY A 174 -6.18 -3.90 -2.03
CA GLY A 174 -6.26 -5.24 -2.63
C GLY A 174 -7.51 -5.99 -2.18
N ALA A 175 -8.08 -6.79 -3.08
CA ALA A 175 -9.33 -7.52 -2.85
C ALA A 175 -9.12 -9.03 -2.91
N VAL A 176 -9.51 -9.72 -1.85
CA VAL A 176 -9.75 -11.16 -1.89
C VAL A 176 -11.15 -11.39 -2.45
N VAL A 177 -11.21 -11.73 -3.73
CA VAL A 177 -12.47 -12.02 -4.43
C VAL A 177 -12.72 -13.52 -4.39
N GLU A 178 -13.80 -13.93 -3.71
CA GLU A 178 -14.25 -15.34 -3.64
C GLU A 178 -15.38 -15.57 -4.65
N THR A 179 -15.21 -16.55 -5.54
CA THR A 179 -16.19 -16.92 -6.56
C THR A 179 -17.35 -17.73 -5.97
N SER A 180 -18.44 -17.88 -6.74
CA SER A 180 -19.60 -18.68 -6.32
C SER A 180 -19.27 -20.16 -6.09
N ASP A 181 -18.25 -20.69 -6.78
CA ASP A 181 -17.69 -22.03 -6.63
C ASP A 181 -16.49 -22.11 -5.68
N LYS A 182 -16.34 -21.12 -4.78
CA LYS A 182 -15.38 -21.11 -3.66
C LYS A 182 -13.91 -21.14 -4.08
N ARG A 183 -13.61 -20.50 -5.22
CA ARG A 183 -12.25 -20.19 -5.66
C ARG A 183 -11.88 -18.76 -5.30
N ILE A 184 -10.59 -18.50 -5.17
CA ILE A 184 -10.04 -17.18 -4.88
C ILE A 184 -9.31 -16.67 -6.13
N VAL A 185 -9.65 -15.46 -6.55
CA VAL A 185 -9.04 -14.83 -7.72
C VAL A 185 -7.69 -14.22 -7.35
N ILE A 186 -6.67 -14.54 -8.13
CA ILE A 186 -5.34 -13.91 -8.08
C ILE A 186 -4.86 -13.59 -9.50
N LEU A 187 -4.01 -12.58 -9.61
CA LEU A 187 -3.42 -12.12 -10.86
C LEU A 187 -1.92 -12.40 -10.86
N ARG A 188 -1.38 -12.78 -12.02
CA ARG A 188 0.06 -12.80 -12.26
C ARG A 188 0.48 -11.51 -12.93
N ARG A 189 1.29 -10.72 -12.23
CA ARG A 189 1.79 -9.43 -12.73
C ARG A 189 2.59 -9.60 -14.02
N SER A 190 2.43 -8.65 -14.93
CA SER A 190 3.23 -8.57 -16.16
C SER A 190 4.72 -8.40 -15.84
N ASN A 191 5.60 -8.76 -16.79
CA ASN A 191 7.03 -8.53 -16.62
C ASN A 191 7.44 -7.08 -16.87
N ASN A 192 6.52 -6.25 -17.36
CA ASN A 192 6.77 -4.85 -17.72
C ASN A 192 6.41 -3.86 -16.59
N VAL A 193 5.91 -4.35 -15.46
CA VAL A 193 5.55 -3.51 -14.31
C VAL A 193 6.79 -3.09 -13.52
N GLY A 194 6.71 -1.95 -12.84
CA GLY A 194 7.82 -1.40 -12.06
C GLY A 194 8.14 -2.13 -10.75
N GLU A 195 7.18 -2.86 -10.20
CA GLU A 195 7.32 -3.59 -8.92
C GLU A 195 6.87 -5.05 -9.05
N PHE A 196 7.69 -5.98 -8.55
CA PHE A 196 7.40 -7.42 -8.47
C PHE A 196 6.91 -8.05 -9.78
N PRO A 197 7.66 -7.95 -10.90
CA PRO A 197 7.28 -8.58 -12.16
C PRO A 197 7.10 -10.09 -12.00
N GLY A 198 6.07 -10.65 -12.64
CA GLY A 198 5.78 -12.09 -12.63
C GLY A 198 5.27 -12.67 -11.31
N HIS A 199 5.16 -11.87 -10.25
CA HIS A 199 4.63 -12.29 -8.95
C HIS A 199 3.10 -12.41 -8.97
N PHE A 200 2.56 -13.17 -8.02
CA PHE A 200 1.12 -13.22 -7.81
C PHE A 200 0.67 -12.08 -6.90
N VAL A 201 -0.52 -11.54 -7.17
CA VAL A 201 -1.18 -10.53 -6.34
C VAL A 201 -2.68 -10.78 -6.29
N PHE A 202 -3.32 -10.19 -5.29
CA PHE A 202 -4.76 -9.98 -5.33
C PHE A 202 -5.07 -8.80 -6.26
N PRO A 203 -6.24 -8.79 -6.93
CA PRO A 203 -6.68 -7.61 -7.68
C PRO A 203 -6.69 -6.36 -6.80
N GLY A 204 -6.33 -5.21 -7.35
CA GLY A 204 -6.27 -3.93 -6.64
C GLY A 204 -5.17 -3.01 -7.15
N GLY A 205 -5.16 -1.78 -6.63
CA GLY A 205 -4.23 -0.74 -7.00
C GLY A 205 -4.09 0.31 -5.90
N HIS A 206 -4.56 1.54 -6.17
CA HIS A 206 -4.46 2.64 -5.23
C HIS A 206 -5.66 3.57 -5.31
N PRO A 207 -6.30 3.90 -4.17
CA PRO A 207 -7.24 5.01 -4.14
C PRO A 207 -6.53 6.32 -4.48
N GLU A 208 -7.20 7.15 -5.30
CA GLU A 208 -6.62 8.40 -5.77
C GLU A 208 -7.33 9.59 -5.11
N PRO A 209 -6.59 10.54 -4.50
CA PRO A 209 -7.20 11.72 -3.88
C PRO A 209 -8.08 12.53 -4.85
N GLU A 210 -7.73 12.55 -6.13
CA GLU A 210 -8.46 13.32 -7.14
C GLU A 210 -9.87 12.78 -7.41
N GLU A 211 -10.08 11.46 -7.31
CA GLU A 211 -11.40 10.81 -7.41
C GLU A 211 -12.31 11.20 -6.23
N ALA A 212 -11.73 11.46 -5.05
CA ALA A 212 -12.44 12.05 -3.91
C ALA A 212 -12.64 13.58 -4.01
N GLY A 213 -12.17 14.21 -5.09
CA GLY A 213 -12.17 15.66 -5.28
C GLY A 213 -11.16 16.40 -4.41
N ILE A 214 -10.06 15.73 -4.01
CA ILE A 214 -9.02 16.28 -3.13
C ILE A 214 -7.76 16.56 -3.96
N THR A 215 -7.48 17.84 -4.14
CA THR A 215 -6.26 18.31 -4.80
C THR A 215 -5.18 18.77 -3.81
N SER A 216 -5.56 19.18 -2.60
CA SER A 216 -4.66 19.53 -1.52
C SER A 216 -5.40 19.49 -0.19
N HIS A 217 -4.67 19.63 0.91
CA HIS A 217 -5.27 20.04 2.18
C HIS A 217 -5.96 21.40 2.00
N GLN A 218 -7.12 21.58 2.64
CA GLN A 218 -7.81 22.87 2.66
C GLN A 218 -7.60 23.48 4.04
N ASN A 219 -7.06 24.70 4.11
CA ASN A 219 -6.74 25.34 5.38
C ASN A 219 -7.97 26.07 5.96
N GLY A 220 -8.14 26.04 7.28
CA GLY A 220 -9.17 26.83 7.98
C GLY A 220 -10.60 26.27 7.90
N LYS A 221 -10.75 24.95 7.78
CA LYS A 221 -12.04 24.25 7.64
C LYS A 221 -12.92 24.39 8.90
N SER A 222 -14.23 24.56 8.68
CA SER A 222 -15.24 24.27 9.70
C SER A 222 -15.26 22.78 10.02
N LEU A 223 -15.68 22.39 11.24
CA LEU A 223 -15.86 20.99 11.62
C LEU A 223 -16.71 20.20 10.60
N THR A 224 -17.77 20.84 10.08
CA THR A 224 -18.68 20.26 9.08
C THR A 224 -17.99 19.95 7.74
N GLU A 225 -17.00 20.75 7.35
CA GLU A 225 -16.25 20.55 6.11
C GLU A 225 -15.22 19.43 6.26
N SER A 226 -14.57 19.35 7.43
CA SER A 226 -13.68 18.24 7.76
C SER A 226 -14.43 16.90 7.78
N GLU A 227 -15.61 16.85 8.40
CA GLU A 227 -16.48 15.66 8.39
C GLU A 227 -16.88 15.24 6.96
N LEU A 228 -17.21 16.21 6.10
CA LEU A 228 -17.54 15.95 4.70
C LEU A 228 -16.36 15.36 3.94
N ILE A 229 -15.15 15.89 4.13
CA ILE A 229 -13.93 15.41 3.47
C ILE A 229 -13.59 14.00 3.97
N ASN A 230 -13.62 13.78 5.28
CA ASN A 230 -13.40 12.46 5.88
C ASN A 230 -14.37 11.42 5.33
N ARG A 231 -15.65 11.77 5.16
CA ARG A 231 -16.63 10.90 4.52
C ARG A 231 -16.27 10.59 3.07
N LYS A 232 -15.91 11.59 2.26
CA LYS A 232 -15.50 11.39 0.86
C LYS A 232 -14.26 10.52 0.72
N VAL A 233 -13.25 10.71 1.58
CA VAL A 233 -12.04 9.86 1.58
C VAL A 233 -12.40 8.44 1.96
N SER A 234 -13.24 8.24 2.97
CA SER A 234 -13.70 6.90 3.35
C SER A 234 -14.48 6.23 2.21
N GLU A 235 -15.41 6.94 1.57
CA GLU A 235 -16.13 6.47 0.39
C GLU A 235 -15.17 6.02 -0.72
N GLU A 236 -14.18 6.84 -1.05
CA GLU A 236 -13.14 6.51 -2.04
C GLU A 236 -12.33 5.26 -1.68
N MET A 237 -12.08 4.96 -0.40
CA MET A 237 -11.39 3.71 0.00
C MET A 237 -12.16 2.46 -0.42
N PHE A 238 -13.49 2.50 -0.38
CA PHE A 238 -14.35 1.36 -0.73
C PHE A 238 -14.75 1.38 -2.20
N GLU A 239 -14.95 2.55 -2.80
CA GLU A 239 -15.30 2.68 -4.22
C GLU A 239 -14.10 2.33 -5.11
N SER A 240 -12.89 2.78 -4.77
CA SER A 240 -11.68 2.46 -5.53
C SER A 240 -11.46 0.96 -5.68
N ILE A 241 -11.61 0.18 -4.60
CA ILE A 241 -11.36 -1.27 -4.71
C ILE A 241 -12.41 -1.98 -5.57
N ILE A 242 -13.65 -1.47 -5.63
CA ILE A 242 -14.65 -1.99 -6.57
C ILE A 242 -14.22 -1.69 -8.01
N ARG A 243 -13.79 -0.46 -8.30
CA ARG A 243 -13.33 -0.05 -9.63
C ARG A 243 -12.14 -0.89 -10.08
N GLU A 244 -11.12 -1.01 -9.24
CA GLU A 244 -9.91 -1.79 -9.52
C GLU A 244 -10.23 -3.26 -9.83
N VAL A 245 -11.11 -3.90 -9.06
CA VAL A 245 -11.55 -5.28 -9.37
C VAL A 245 -12.25 -5.34 -10.73
N VAL A 246 -13.19 -4.42 -11.00
CA VAL A 246 -13.91 -4.39 -12.28
C VAL A 246 -12.95 -4.16 -13.46
N GLU A 247 -11.99 -3.26 -13.31
CA GLU A 247 -11.03 -2.87 -14.34
C GLU A 247 -10.00 -3.98 -14.62
N GLU A 248 -9.48 -4.64 -13.57
CA GLU A 248 -8.46 -5.67 -13.70
C GLU A 248 -8.99 -7.06 -14.06
N ILE A 249 -10.20 -7.44 -13.58
CA ILE A 249 -10.77 -8.78 -13.83
C ILE A 249 -11.97 -8.79 -14.78
N GLY A 250 -12.49 -7.63 -15.17
CA GLY A 250 -13.53 -7.46 -16.19
C GLY A 250 -14.94 -7.86 -15.75
N VAL A 251 -15.15 -8.20 -14.48
CA VAL A 251 -16.47 -8.58 -13.97
C VAL A 251 -17.37 -7.35 -13.79
N PRO A 252 -18.70 -7.46 -13.95
CA PRO A 252 -19.58 -6.34 -13.68
C PRO A 252 -19.66 -6.06 -12.16
N ALA A 253 -19.69 -4.79 -11.77
CA ALA A 253 -19.81 -4.40 -10.36
C ALA A 253 -21.03 -5.04 -9.66
N SER A 254 -22.14 -5.25 -10.38
CA SER A 254 -23.35 -5.90 -9.86
C SER A 254 -23.16 -7.37 -9.50
N ALA A 255 -22.10 -8.03 -9.97
CA ALA A 255 -21.76 -9.39 -9.60
C ALA A 255 -20.98 -9.47 -8.28
N LEU A 256 -20.49 -8.34 -7.76
CA LEU A 256 -19.70 -8.27 -6.54
C LEU A 256 -20.59 -7.88 -5.34
N SER A 257 -20.34 -8.48 -4.18
CA SER A 257 -20.87 -7.97 -2.92
C SER A 257 -20.22 -6.65 -2.55
N ASN A 258 -20.84 -5.89 -1.65
CA ASN A 258 -20.16 -4.75 -1.03
C ASN A 258 -18.83 -5.20 -0.39
N PRO A 259 -17.75 -4.43 -0.54
CA PRO A 259 -16.47 -4.77 0.05
C PRO A 259 -16.51 -4.69 1.57
N LEU A 260 -15.93 -5.70 2.20
CA LEU A 260 -15.67 -5.72 3.64
C LEU A 260 -14.20 -5.46 3.87
N PHE A 261 -13.85 -4.42 4.63
CA PHE A 261 -12.48 -4.14 5.01
C PHE A 261 -12.01 -5.16 6.06
N ILE A 262 -10.94 -5.90 5.75
CA ILE A 262 -10.44 -7.00 6.60
C ILE A 262 -9.14 -6.66 7.33
N GLY A 263 -8.52 -5.52 7.00
CA GLY A 263 -7.36 -5.00 7.72
C GLY A 263 -6.32 -4.34 6.81
N ILE A 264 -5.15 -4.07 7.40
CA ILE A 264 -4.01 -3.46 6.70
C ILE A 264 -2.78 -4.33 6.90
N SER A 265 -2.12 -4.65 5.80
CA SER A 265 -0.82 -5.31 5.80
C SER A 265 0.26 -4.37 5.27
N ARG A 266 1.43 -4.42 5.88
CA ARG A 266 2.64 -3.76 5.39
C ARG A 266 3.69 -4.80 5.10
N ARG A 267 4.31 -4.76 3.92
CA ARG A 267 5.51 -5.58 3.66
C ARG A 267 6.70 -5.06 4.45
N GLU A 268 7.60 -5.96 4.85
CA GLU A 268 8.87 -5.56 5.48
C GLU A 268 9.79 -4.89 4.46
N LEU A 269 9.91 -5.46 3.25
CA LEU A 269 10.64 -4.83 2.16
C LEU A 269 9.98 -3.50 1.79
N ASN A 270 10.73 -2.40 1.93
CA ASN A 270 10.34 -1.02 1.62
C ASN A 270 9.07 -0.48 2.30
N VAL A 271 8.58 -1.15 3.36
CA VAL A 271 7.53 -0.66 4.27
C VAL A 271 6.25 -0.12 3.61
N ARG A 272 5.87 -0.60 2.41
CA ARG A 272 4.63 -0.16 1.75
C ARG A 272 3.40 -0.83 2.40
N PRO A 273 2.41 -0.03 2.87
CA PRO A 273 1.15 -0.54 3.38
C PRO A 273 0.12 -0.78 2.27
N ALA A 274 -0.80 -1.71 2.50
CA ALA A 274 -1.97 -1.93 1.67
C ALA A 274 -3.19 -2.32 2.53
N ALA A 275 -4.33 -1.69 2.25
CA ALA A 275 -5.63 -2.05 2.79
C ALA A 275 -6.19 -3.26 2.04
N PHE A 276 -6.73 -4.24 2.77
CA PHE A 276 -7.32 -5.42 2.17
C PHE A 276 -8.83 -5.48 2.40
N PHE A 277 -9.52 -5.91 1.36
CA PHE A 277 -10.95 -6.08 1.33
C PHE A 277 -11.33 -7.51 0.94
N PHE A 278 -12.48 -7.99 1.43
CA PHE A 278 -13.10 -9.22 0.97
C PHE A 278 -14.37 -8.89 0.19
N MET A 279 -14.57 -9.59 -0.92
CA MET A 279 -15.77 -9.50 -1.76
C MET A 279 -16.16 -10.92 -2.21
N SER A 280 -17.43 -11.27 -2.13
CA SER A 280 -17.93 -12.46 -2.82
C SER A 280 -18.44 -12.06 -4.20
N CYS A 281 -18.19 -12.89 -5.20
CA CYS A 281 -18.71 -12.75 -6.55
C CYS A 281 -19.75 -13.83 -6.83
N CYS A 282 -20.88 -13.48 -7.44
CA CYS A 282 -21.89 -14.47 -7.83
C CYS A 282 -21.50 -15.29 -9.08
N LEU A 283 -20.46 -14.88 -9.80
CA LEU A 283 -19.89 -15.61 -10.93
C LEU A 283 -18.94 -16.72 -10.46
N SER A 284 -18.91 -17.80 -11.23
CA SER A 284 -17.96 -18.91 -11.08
C SER A 284 -16.57 -18.54 -11.61
N ALA A 285 -15.57 -19.34 -11.24
CA ALA A 285 -14.22 -19.21 -11.78
C ALA A 285 -14.16 -19.18 -13.33
N GLU A 286 -14.97 -20.01 -13.99
CA GLU A 286 -15.01 -20.07 -15.45
C GLU A 286 -15.60 -18.80 -16.08
N GLU A 287 -16.69 -18.29 -15.50
CA GLU A 287 -17.33 -17.05 -15.98
C GLU A 287 -16.40 -15.84 -15.79
N ILE A 288 -15.70 -15.75 -14.64
CA ILE A 288 -14.70 -14.70 -14.41
C ILE A 288 -13.55 -14.80 -15.40
N GLN A 289 -13.08 -16.00 -15.73
CA GLN A 289 -12.03 -16.19 -16.72
C GLN A 289 -12.45 -15.70 -18.12
N GLN A 290 -13.74 -15.81 -18.46
CA GLN A 290 -14.28 -15.25 -19.71
C GLN A 290 -14.33 -13.72 -19.66
N CYS A 291 -14.76 -13.13 -18.55
CA CYS A 291 -14.78 -11.68 -18.33
C CYS A 291 -13.38 -11.05 -18.41
N TYR A 292 -12.34 -11.75 -17.93
CA TYR A 292 -10.97 -11.25 -17.94
C TYR A 292 -10.45 -10.88 -19.34
N SER A 293 -10.95 -11.54 -20.39
CA SER A 293 -10.58 -11.21 -21.78
C SER A 293 -10.97 -9.79 -22.21
N THR A 294 -11.89 -9.16 -21.47
CA THR A 294 -12.36 -7.78 -21.68
C THR A 294 -11.91 -6.81 -20.59
N ALA A 295 -10.99 -7.22 -19.71
CA ALA A 295 -10.43 -6.35 -18.66
C ALA A 295 -9.74 -5.13 -19.29
N GLN A 296 -9.91 -3.96 -18.66
CA GLN A 296 -9.36 -2.70 -19.15
C GLN A 296 -7.85 -2.64 -18.93
N ASP A 297 -7.40 -3.15 -17.79
CA ASP A 297 -5.97 -3.16 -17.39
C ASP A 297 -5.27 -4.48 -17.73
N GLY A 298 -5.63 -5.06 -18.88
CA GLY A 298 -5.03 -6.30 -19.38
C GLY A 298 -3.52 -6.23 -19.66
N PHE A 299 -2.88 -5.06 -19.54
CA PHE A 299 -1.42 -4.90 -19.66
C PHE A 299 -0.69 -5.08 -18.31
N GLU A 300 -1.37 -4.88 -17.18
CA GLU A 300 -0.78 -4.95 -15.83
C GLU A 300 -0.59 -6.39 -15.35
N SER A 301 -1.49 -7.28 -15.78
CA SER A 301 -1.45 -8.71 -15.50
C SER A 301 -1.35 -9.53 -16.79
N THR A 302 -0.74 -10.70 -16.71
CA THR A 302 -0.59 -11.62 -17.86
C THR A 302 -1.52 -12.82 -17.77
N GLN A 303 -2.00 -13.12 -16.58
CA GLN A 303 -2.83 -14.28 -16.29
C GLN A 303 -3.73 -13.98 -15.07
N LEU A 304 -4.99 -14.39 -15.17
CA LEU A 304 -5.90 -14.56 -14.04
C LEU A 304 -5.91 -16.05 -13.64
N HIS A 305 -5.90 -16.32 -12.33
CA HIS A 305 -6.07 -17.66 -11.78
C HIS A 305 -7.16 -17.65 -10.72
N ALA A 306 -8.07 -18.63 -10.79
CA ALA A 306 -9.05 -18.89 -9.74
C ALA A 306 -8.66 -20.18 -9.01
N VAL A 307 -8.17 -20.05 -7.78
CA VAL A 307 -7.49 -21.12 -7.05
C VAL A 307 -8.24 -21.54 -5.79
N THR A 308 -8.09 -22.79 -5.37
CA THR A 308 -8.53 -23.22 -4.04
C THR A 308 -7.66 -22.56 -2.95
N LEU A 309 -8.12 -22.61 -1.70
CA LEU A 309 -7.32 -22.17 -0.55
C LEU A 309 -5.97 -22.90 -0.46
N ILE A 310 -5.94 -24.20 -0.73
CA ILE A 310 -4.72 -25.02 -0.68
C ILE A 310 -3.72 -24.62 -1.78
N GLU A 311 -4.22 -24.33 -2.99
CA GLU A 311 -3.38 -23.83 -4.08
C GLU A 311 -2.87 -22.43 -3.76
N LEU A 312 -3.72 -21.57 -3.19
CA LEU A 312 -3.34 -20.23 -2.77
C LEU A 312 -2.21 -20.25 -1.72
N GLU A 313 -2.25 -21.16 -0.74
CA GLU A 313 -1.16 -21.29 0.24
C GLU A 313 0.21 -21.52 -0.41
N LYS A 314 0.25 -22.31 -1.49
CA LYS A 314 1.49 -22.56 -2.24
C LYS A 314 1.92 -21.33 -3.03
N LEU A 315 0.97 -20.69 -3.71
CA LEU A 315 1.24 -19.53 -4.59
C LEU A 315 1.54 -18.25 -3.81
N ALA A 316 0.99 -18.10 -2.61
CA ALA A 316 1.16 -16.93 -1.75
C ALA A 316 2.62 -16.70 -1.34
N THR A 317 3.45 -17.74 -1.33
CA THR A 317 4.90 -17.63 -1.13
C THR A 317 5.61 -16.75 -2.18
N LYS A 318 4.98 -16.57 -3.35
CA LYS A 318 5.45 -15.69 -4.43
C LYS A 318 4.67 -14.37 -4.51
N MET A 319 3.91 -14.03 -3.47
CA MET A 319 3.27 -12.72 -3.37
C MET A 319 4.24 -11.71 -2.75
N PRO A 320 4.17 -10.42 -3.12
CA PRO A 320 4.78 -9.36 -2.35
C PRO A 320 4.29 -9.43 -0.90
N GLY A 321 5.14 -9.06 0.07
CA GLY A 321 4.83 -9.22 1.49
C GLY A 321 3.46 -8.65 1.90
N CYS A 322 3.06 -7.49 1.36
CA CYS A 322 1.77 -6.88 1.66
C CYS A 322 0.59 -7.76 1.21
N HIS A 323 0.69 -8.42 0.04
CA HIS A 323 -0.35 -9.37 -0.41
C HIS A 323 -0.29 -10.69 0.34
N LEU A 324 0.90 -11.17 0.73
CA LEU A 324 1.00 -12.34 1.61
C LEU A 324 0.36 -12.05 2.98
N GLY A 325 0.52 -10.84 3.52
CA GLY A 325 -0.20 -10.42 4.72
C GLY A 325 -1.69 -10.20 4.49
N GLY A 326 -2.10 -9.76 3.30
CA GLY A 326 -3.50 -9.77 2.87
C GLY A 326 -4.12 -11.18 2.89
N PHE A 327 -3.36 -12.18 2.43
CA PHE A 327 -3.78 -13.57 2.55
C PHE A 327 -3.87 -14.04 4.01
N ALA A 328 -2.95 -13.59 4.87
CA ALA A 328 -3.04 -13.86 6.30
C ALA A 328 -4.28 -13.24 6.96
N LEU A 329 -4.66 -12.01 6.59
CA LEU A 329 -5.91 -11.38 7.04
C LEU A 329 -7.14 -12.19 6.61
N TYR A 330 -7.15 -12.69 5.38
CA TYR A 330 -8.23 -13.54 4.89
C TYR A 330 -8.34 -14.86 5.67
N LYS A 331 -7.21 -15.50 6.04
CA LYS A 331 -7.24 -16.70 6.89
C LYS A 331 -7.85 -16.41 8.26
N LEU A 332 -7.47 -15.31 8.90
CA LEU A 332 -8.07 -14.88 10.18
C LEU A 332 -9.57 -14.65 10.07
N MET A 333 -10.02 -14.09 8.95
CA MET A 333 -11.45 -13.92 8.66
C MET A 333 -12.18 -15.26 8.48
N LEU A 334 -11.57 -16.22 7.78
CA LEU A 334 -12.13 -17.57 7.63
C LEU A 334 -12.22 -18.31 8.97
N GLU A 335 -11.27 -18.09 9.87
CA GLU A 335 -11.29 -18.65 11.23
C GLU A 335 -12.44 -18.05 12.05
N ALA A 336 -12.57 -16.72 12.09
CA ALA A 336 -13.65 -16.06 12.82
C ALA A 336 -15.05 -16.45 12.32
N ARG A 337 -15.21 -16.68 11.01
CA ARG A 337 -16.48 -17.15 10.42
C ARG A 337 -16.88 -18.57 10.84
N LYS A 338 -15.94 -19.40 11.33
CA LYS A 338 -16.26 -20.73 11.86
C LYS A 338 -16.77 -20.68 13.29
N GLU A 339 -16.50 -19.58 14.00
CA GLU A 339 -16.86 -19.37 15.41
C GLU A 339 -18.21 -18.66 15.58
N THR A 340 -18.74 -18.07 14.51
CA THR A 340 -20.08 -17.45 14.41
C THR A 340 -21.11 -18.38 13.82
#